data_AF-A0A8D9RZM4-F1
#
_entry.id   AF-A0A8D9RZM4-F1
#
_cell.length_a   1.000
_cell.length_b   1.000
_cell.length_c   1.000
_cell.angle_alpha   90.00
_cell.angle_beta   90.00
_cell.angle_gamma   90.00
#
_symmetry.space_group_name_H-M   'P 1'
#
loop_
_entity.id
_entity.type
_entity.pdbx_description
1 polymer ?
#
loop_
_entity_poly.entity_id
_entity_poly.type
_entity_poly.pdbx_seq_one_letter_code
_entity_poly.pdbx_strand_id
1 'polypeptide(L)'
;MELQDAINQRHSIRQFTDKPVEKKMITKIVELAQRAPSWVNSQPWQVYCAMGDTLQEIKNAYRDQDIAGNQGDSDLPVMSREDWAPQTQDNMKQWRHGIVHHFANFDEAHEKMTNASSTLYD
;
A
#
# COMPACT_ATOMS: atom_id res chain seq x y z
N MET A 1 12.71 10.08 18.92
CA MET A 1 13.40 8.97 18.25
C MET A 1 13.65 9.42 16.83
N GLU A 2 14.88 9.33 16.36
CA GLU A 2 15.23 9.66 14.98
C GLU A 2 14.77 8.54 14.02
N LEU A 3 14.63 8.86 12.73
CA LEU A 3 14.13 7.88 11.74
C LEU A 3 15.01 6.61 11.68
N GLN A 4 16.33 6.78 11.73
CA GLN A 4 17.27 5.67 11.66
C GLN A 4 17.08 4.69 12.82
N ASP A 5 16.85 5.22 14.03
CA ASP A 5 16.58 4.41 15.21
C ASP A 5 15.29 3.62 15.05
N ALA A 6 14.23 4.26 14.55
CA ALA A 6 12.94 3.62 14.31
C ALA A 6 13.07 2.42 13.35
N ILE A 7 13.85 2.59 12.28
CA ILE A 7 14.11 1.54 11.29
C ILE A 7 14.86 0.37 11.92
N ASN A 8 15.93 0.65 12.67
CA ASN A 8 16.77 -0.38 13.28
C ASN A 8 16.07 -1.13 14.43
N GLN A 9 15.20 -0.44 15.18
CA GLN A 9 14.48 -1.05 16.31
C GLN A 9 13.27 -1.87 15.87
N ARG A 10 12.71 -1.64 14.68
CA ARG A 10 11.55 -2.39 14.18
C ARG A 10 11.91 -3.86 13.94
N HIS A 11 11.17 -4.76 14.56
CA HIS A 11 11.31 -6.22 14.38
C HIS A 11 9.94 -6.92 14.38
N SER A 12 9.92 -8.16 13.90
CA SER A 12 8.69 -8.98 13.86
C SER A 12 8.36 -9.52 15.25
N ILE A 13 7.39 -8.89 15.91
CA ILE A 13 6.84 -9.32 17.21
C ILE A 13 5.88 -10.48 17.01
N ARG A 14 6.03 -11.55 17.82
CA ARG A 14 5.17 -12.75 17.77
C ARG A 14 4.35 -13.00 19.04
N GLN A 15 4.52 -12.14 20.04
CA GLN A 15 3.74 -12.17 21.28
C GLN A 15 3.47 -10.73 21.71
N PHE A 16 2.20 -10.41 21.93
CA PHE A 16 1.73 -9.08 22.32
C PHE A 16 1.10 -9.15 23.71
N THR A 17 1.11 -8.02 24.42
CA THR A 17 0.35 -7.86 25.67
C THR A 17 -1.13 -7.63 25.37
N ASP A 18 -1.99 -7.82 26.37
CA ASP A 18 -3.44 -7.53 26.26
C ASP A 18 -3.78 -6.02 26.29
N LYS A 19 -2.77 -5.15 26.38
CA LYS A 19 -2.97 -3.70 26.38
C LYS A 19 -3.54 -3.24 25.03
N PRO A 20 -4.75 -2.65 24.98
CA PRO A 20 -5.32 -2.17 23.74
C PRO A 20 -4.58 -0.93 23.22
N VAL A 21 -4.57 -0.76 21.91
CA VAL A 21 -4.11 0.47 21.25
C VAL A 21 -5.32 1.35 20.97
N GLU A 22 -5.23 2.63 21.31
CA GLU A 22 -6.32 3.58 21.04
C GLU A 22 -6.58 3.72 19.54
N LYS A 23 -7.86 3.74 19.14
CA LYS A 23 -8.27 3.90 17.73
C LYS A 23 -7.62 5.12 17.07
N LYS A 24 -7.55 6.25 17.80
CA LYS A 24 -6.92 7.48 17.30
C LYS A 24 -5.44 7.29 16.95
N MET A 25 -4.72 6.46 17.71
CA MET A 25 -3.32 6.15 17.42
C MET A 25 -3.21 5.36 16.12
N ILE A 26 -4.06 4.34 15.94
CA ILE A 26 -4.10 3.53 14.72
C ILE A 26 -4.42 4.40 13.51
N THR A 27 -5.44 5.25 13.60
CA THR A 27 -5.81 6.19 12.53
C THR A 27 -4.64 7.09 12.16
N LYS A 28 -3.95 7.68 13.14
CA LYS A 28 -2.78 8.54 12.88
C LYS A 28 -1.65 7.79 12.19
N ILE A 29 -1.41 6.52 12.55
CA ILE A 29 -0.40 5.68 11.88
C ILE A 29 -0.78 5.47 10.41
N VAL A 30 -2.04 5.13 10.12
CA VAL A 30 -2.52 4.92 8.76
C VAL A 30 -2.50 6.21 7.93
N GLU A 31 -2.86 7.35 8.51
CA GLU A 31 -2.74 8.67 7.86
C GLU A 31 -1.30 8.99 7.45
N LEU A 32 -0.32 8.71 8.32
CA LEU A 32 1.09 8.91 7.98
C LEU A 32 1.55 7.92 6.89
N ALA A 33 1.14 6.65 6.99
CA ALA A 33 1.50 5.61 6.04
C ALA A 33 0.97 5.87 4.62
N GLN A 34 -0.19 6.54 4.48
CA GLN A 34 -0.77 6.93 3.19
C GLN A 34 0.11 7.89 2.38
N ARG A 35 1.13 8.51 2.98
CA ARG A 35 2.11 9.35 2.26
C ARG A 35 3.15 8.55 1.49
N ALA A 36 3.14 7.22 1.60
CA ALA A 36 4.03 6.37 0.81
C ALA A 36 3.78 6.61 -0.70
N PRO A 37 4.84 6.72 -1.52
CA PRO A 37 4.66 6.82 -2.96
C PRO A 37 4.13 5.51 -3.54
N SER A 38 3.35 5.62 -4.61
CA SER A 38 2.85 4.48 -5.40
C SER A 38 2.94 4.78 -6.89
N TRP A 39 2.98 3.73 -7.72
CA TRP A 39 3.01 3.85 -9.18
C TRP A 39 1.90 4.79 -9.69
N VAL A 40 2.26 5.85 -10.42
CA VAL A 40 1.34 6.89 -10.95
C VAL A 40 0.40 7.46 -9.87
N ASN A 41 0.86 7.52 -8.62
CA ASN A 41 0.07 7.94 -7.46
C ASN A 41 -1.27 7.16 -7.30
N SER A 42 -1.29 5.90 -7.72
CA SER A 42 -2.49 5.06 -7.70
C SER A 42 -3.11 4.90 -6.30
N GLN A 43 -2.28 4.81 -5.25
CA GLN A 43 -2.69 4.63 -3.85
C GLN A 43 -3.69 3.46 -3.71
N PRO A 44 -3.32 2.23 -4.14
CA PRO A 44 -4.27 1.12 -4.28
C PRO A 44 -4.66 0.48 -2.94
N TRP A 45 -4.02 0.88 -1.84
CA TRP A 45 -4.22 0.28 -0.53
C TRP A 45 -5.62 0.55 0.03
N GLN A 46 -6.24 -0.51 0.54
CA GLN A 46 -7.39 -0.42 1.44
C GLN A 46 -6.99 -1.01 2.79
N VAL A 47 -7.15 -0.22 3.86
CA VAL A 47 -6.74 -0.62 5.20
C VAL A 47 -7.97 -0.87 6.06
N TYR A 48 -8.15 -2.12 6.46
CA TYR A 48 -9.18 -2.55 7.40
C TYR A 48 -8.54 -2.85 8.75
N CYS A 49 -9.14 -2.35 9.83
CA CYS A 49 -8.66 -2.59 11.19
C CYS A 49 -9.78 -3.22 12.02
N ALA A 50 -9.62 -4.49 12.37
CA ALA A 50 -10.51 -5.19 13.29
C ALA A 50 -10.04 -4.98 14.75
N MET A 51 -10.98 -4.71 15.65
CA MET A 51 -10.73 -4.52 17.08
C MET A 51 -11.88 -5.18 17.87
N GLY A 52 -11.66 -5.43 19.17
CA GLY A 52 -12.70 -5.99 20.04
C GLY A 52 -13.24 -7.33 19.55
N ASP A 53 -14.57 -7.49 19.60
CA ASP A 53 -15.26 -8.75 19.29
C ASP A 53 -14.99 -9.22 17.86
N THR A 54 -15.02 -8.31 16.87
CA THR A 54 -14.71 -8.66 15.47
C THR A 54 -13.30 -9.24 15.31
N LEU A 55 -12.31 -8.70 16.03
CA LEU A 55 -10.96 -9.27 16.00
C LEU A 55 -10.93 -10.66 16.65
N GLN A 56 -11.72 -10.87 17.70
CA GLN A 56 -11.79 -12.17 18.36
C GLN A 56 -12.46 -13.22 17.47
N GLU A 57 -13.51 -12.85 16.75
CA GLU A 57 -14.18 -13.70 15.76
C GLU A 57 -13.21 -14.12 14.64
N ILE A 58 -12.46 -13.16 14.07
CA ILE A 58 -11.45 -13.43 13.05
C ILE A 58 -10.39 -14.41 13.58
N LYS A 59 -9.90 -14.20 14.81
CA LYS A 59 -8.91 -15.09 15.44
C LYS A 59 -9.43 -16.52 15.61
N ASN A 60 -10.68 -16.66 16.03
CA ASN A 60 -11.31 -17.97 16.23
C ASN A 60 -11.50 -18.67 14.88
N ALA A 61 -12.00 -17.96 13.86
CA ALA A 61 -12.15 -18.51 12.51
C ALA A 61 -10.80 -19.01 11.94
N TYR A 62 -9.72 -18.23 12.07
CA TYR A 62 -8.40 -18.68 11.62
C TYR A 62 -7.91 -19.91 12.39
N ARG A 63 -8.12 -19.96 13.71
CA ARG A 63 -7.76 -21.14 14.53
C ARG A 63 -8.52 -22.38 14.08
N ASP A 64 -9.81 -22.27 13.78
CA ASP A 64 -10.63 -23.41 13.35
C ASP A 64 -10.17 -23.95 12.00
N GLN A 65 -9.80 -23.07 11.06
CA GLN A 65 -9.23 -23.45 9.76
C GLN A 65 -7.86 -24.14 9.89
N ASP A 66 -7.00 -23.64 10.78
CA ASP A 66 -5.69 -24.23 11.09
C ASP A 66 -5.84 -25.64 11.69
N ILE A 67 -6.75 -25.81 12.66
CA ILE A 67 -7.07 -27.13 13.25
C ILE A 67 -7.62 -28.09 12.20
N ALA A 68 -8.41 -27.60 11.25
CA ALA A 68 -8.93 -28.40 10.14
C ALA A 68 -7.84 -28.82 9.13
N GLY A 69 -6.63 -28.26 9.22
CA GLY A 69 -5.50 -28.58 8.33
C GLY A 69 -5.63 -27.96 6.93
N ASN A 70 -6.47 -26.94 6.77
CA ASN A 70 -6.63 -26.26 5.50
C ASN A 70 -5.38 -25.43 5.19
N GLN A 71 -4.91 -25.49 3.94
CA GLN A 71 -3.79 -24.68 3.49
C GLN A 71 -4.24 -23.26 3.19
N GLY A 72 -3.35 -22.29 3.40
CA GLY A 72 -3.61 -20.91 3.02
C GLY A 72 -3.74 -20.78 1.52
N ASP A 73 -4.79 -20.10 1.08
CA ASP A 73 -4.97 -19.64 -0.30
C ASP A 73 -4.91 -18.11 -0.31
N SER A 74 -4.15 -17.53 -1.24
CA SER A 74 -4.03 -16.06 -1.30
C SER A 74 -5.22 -15.48 -2.06
N ASP A 75 -6.05 -14.73 -1.35
CA ASP A 75 -7.25 -14.08 -1.91
C ASP A 75 -6.96 -13.01 -2.98
N LEU A 76 -5.70 -12.60 -3.15
CA LEU A 76 -5.32 -11.48 -4.01
C LEU A 76 -4.74 -11.97 -5.35
N PRO A 77 -5.52 -11.92 -6.45
CA PRO A 77 -4.99 -12.21 -7.77
C PRO A 77 -4.08 -11.09 -8.27
N VAL A 78 -3.14 -11.42 -9.15
CA VAL A 78 -2.48 -10.40 -9.98
C VAL A 78 -3.52 -9.85 -10.95
N MET A 79 -3.81 -8.55 -10.86
CA MET A 79 -4.88 -7.89 -11.62
C MET A 79 -4.35 -6.81 -12.56
N SER A 80 -5.02 -6.62 -13.69
CA SER A 80 -4.75 -5.49 -14.59
C SER A 80 -5.08 -4.18 -13.89
N ARG A 81 -4.41 -3.09 -14.28
CA ARG A 81 -4.72 -1.74 -13.79
C ARG A 81 -6.16 -1.31 -14.09
N GLU A 82 -6.78 -1.91 -15.11
CA GLU A 82 -8.17 -1.64 -15.51
C GLU A 82 -9.17 -2.30 -14.57
N ASP A 83 -8.75 -3.33 -13.84
CA ASP A 83 -9.53 -4.03 -12.83
C ASP A 83 -9.36 -3.42 -11.43
N TRP A 84 -8.52 -2.39 -11.29
CA TRP A 84 -8.30 -1.70 -10.02
C TRP A 84 -9.52 -0.86 -9.63
N ALA A 85 -9.68 -0.61 -8.33
CA ALA A 85 -10.78 0.20 -7.81
C ALA A 85 -10.92 1.56 -8.53
N PRO A 86 -12.14 2.07 -8.75
CA PRO A 86 -12.35 3.32 -9.50
C PRO A 86 -11.54 4.50 -8.97
N GLN A 87 -11.46 4.65 -7.64
CA GLN A 87 -10.67 5.71 -7.00
C GLN A 87 -9.19 5.64 -7.39
N THR A 88 -8.62 4.44 -7.46
CA THR A 88 -7.24 4.20 -7.88
C THR A 88 -7.03 4.65 -9.33
N GLN A 89 -8.00 4.35 -10.21
CA GLN A 89 -7.96 4.79 -11.61
C GLN A 89 -8.05 6.31 -11.73
N ASP A 90 -8.90 6.95 -10.92
CA ASP A 90 -9.09 8.39 -10.93
C ASP A 90 -7.85 9.13 -10.40
N ASN A 91 -7.22 8.62 -9.34
CA ASN A 91 -5.95 9.16 -8.84
C ASN A 91 -4.87 9.18 -9.94
N MET A 92 -4.75 8.08 -10.69
CA MET A 92 -3.79 7.98 -11.79
C MET A 92 -4.11 8.97 -12.92
N LYS A 93 -5.39 9.11 -13.30
CA LYS A 93 -5.83 10.08 -14.31
C LYS A 93 -5.50 11.51 -13.90
N GLN A 94 -5.82 11.88 -12.66
CA GLN A 94 -5.56 13.21 -12.12
C GLN A 94 -4.07 13.53 -12.06
N TRP A 95 -3.25 12.58 -11.57
CA TRP A 95 -1.80 12.76 -11.51
C TRP A 95 -1.20 12.95 -12.90
N ARG A 96 -1.62 12.13 -13.88
CA ARG A 96 -1.14 12.23 -15.27
C ARG A 96 -1.53 13.58 -15.89
N HIS A 97 -2.78 14.00 -15.70
CA HIS A 97 -3.24 15.32 -16.16
C HIS A 97 -2.40 16.45 -15.55
N GLY A 98 -2.15 16.40 -14.23
CA GLY A 98 -1.36 17.42 -13.54
C GLY A 98 0.06 17.54 -14.06
N ILE A 99 0.76 16.41 -14.27
CA ILE A 99 2.16 16.43 -14.71
C ILE A 99 2.34 16.93 -16.14
N VAL A 100 1.47 16.52 -17.06
CA VAL A 100 1.52 16.96 -18.47
C VAL A 100 1.39 18.48 -18.57
N HIS A 101 0.59 19.10 -17.69
CA HIS A 101 0.41 20.55 -17.67
C HIS A 101 1.38 21.31 -16.74
N HIS A 102 2.11 20.61 -15.87
CA HIS A 102 3.07 21.24 -14.96
C HIS A 102 4.41 21.53 -15.65
N PHE A 103 4.83 20.66 -16.57
CA PHE A 103 6.10 20.82 -17.29
C PHE A 103 5.84 21.27 -18.73
N ALA A 104 6.35 22.46 -19.10
CA ALA A 104 6.15 23.03 -20.44
C ALA A 104 6.68 22.12 -21.58
N ASN A 105 7.68 21.28 -21.30
CA ASN A 105 8.31 20.38 -22.26
C ASN A 105 8.10 18.90 -21.89
N PHE A 106 6.96 18.57 -21.26
CA PHE A 106 6.70 17.21 -20.78
C PHE A 106 6.87 16.16 -21.88
N ASP A 107 6.30 16.40 -23.07
CA ASP A 107 6.31 15.43 -24.16
C ASP A 107 7.75 15.15 -24.66
N GLU A 108 8.55 16.20 -24.87
CA GLU A 108 9.96 16.07 -25.26
C GLU A 108 10.78 15.33 -24.19
N ALA A 109 10.59 15.67 -22.92
CA ALA A 109 11.27 15.00 -21.81
C ALA A 109 10.85 13.53 -21.67
N HIS A 110 9.56 13.23 -21.85
CA HIS A 110 9.01 11.89 -21.79
C HIS A 110 9.50 11.01 -22.94
N GLU A 111 9.55 11.54 -24.16
CA GLU A 111 10.11 10.85 -25.32
C GLU A 111 11.58 10.54 -25.11
N LYS A 112 12.37 11.53 -24.66
CA LYS A 112 13.80 11.35 -24.36
C LYS A 112 14.04 10.32 -23.26
N MET A 113 13.24 10.34 -22.19
CA MET A 113 13.36 9.36 -21.09
C MET A 113 12.97 7.95 -21.53
N THR A 114 11.88 7.81 -22.29
CA THR A 114 11.35 6.51 -22.72
C THR A 114 12.29 5.85 -23.72
N ASN A 115 12.95 6.64 -24.55
CA ASN A 115 13.94 6.19 -25.53
C ASN A 115 15.39 6.32 -25.04
N ALA A 116 15.62 6.61 -23.75
CA ALA A 116 16.97 6.84 -23.23
C ALA A 116 17.88 5.61 -23.41
N SER A 117 17.31 4.40 -23.32
CA SER A 117 18.03 3.15 -23.54
C SER A 117 18.47 2.96 -24.99
N SER A 118 17.71 3.45 -25.98
CA SER A 118 18.15 3.41 -27.38
C SER A 118 19.19 4.48 -27.70
N THR A 119 19.19 5.61 -26.97
CA THR A 119 20.18 6.69 -27.15
C THR A 119 21.48 6.50 -26.36
N LEU A 120 21.52 5.60 -25.38
CA LEU A 120 22.69 5.36 -24.52
C LEU A 120 23.76 4.45 -25.16
N TYR A 121 23.41 3.73 -26.22
CA TYR A 121 24.30 2.76 -26.87
C TYR A 121 24.64 3.11 -28.34
N ASP A 122 24.22 4.29 -28.81
CA ASP A 122 24.72 4.94 -30.03
C ASP A 122 25.88 5.90 -29.68
#